data_AF-X1J2W8-F1
#
_entry.id   AF-X1J2W8-F1
#
_cell.length_a   1.000
_cell.length_b   1.000
_cell.length_c   1.000
_cell.angle_alpha   90.00
_cell.angle_beta   90.00
_cell.angle_gamma   90.00
#
_symmetry.space_group_name_H-M   'P 1'
#
loop_
_entity.id
_entity.type
_entity.pdbx_description
1 polymer ?
#
loop_
_entity_poly.entity_id
_entity_poly.type
_entity_poly.pdbx_seq_one_letter_code
_entity_poly.pdbx_strand_id
1 'polypeptide(L)'
;KIILGNGTNYKSIEEGLKKHFSQLKIILIEEKFSTLGARKKYFKTHPPQGIFKFIPLSLRVPPGHYDDFAAVLLAEKYFKISR
;
A
#
# COMPACT_ATOMS: atom_id res chain seq x y z
N LYS A 1 16.61 -6.95 1.70
CA LYS A 1 15.45 -7.28 2.58
C LYS A 1 14.20 -7.01 1.77
N ILE A 2 13.18 -7.85 1.87
CA ILE A 2 11.90 -7.66 1.18
C ILE A 2 10.85 -7.35 2.25
N ILE A 3 10.03 -6.33 2.02
CA ILE A 3 8.88 -6.01 2.86
C ILE A 3 7.66 -6.60 2.17
N LEU A 4 6.90 -7.43 2.90
CA LEU A 4 5.72 -8.09 2.37
C LEU A 4 4.52 -7.82 3.28
N GLY A 5 3.42 -7.35 2.70
CA GLY A 5 2.14 -7.21 3.41
C GLY A 5 1.54 -8.58 3.72
N ASN A 6 0.90 -8.74 4.88
CA ASN A 6 0.25 -9.99 5.28
C ASN A 6 -1.22 -10.11 4.79
N GLY A 7 -1.54 -9.51 3.64
CA GLY A 7 -2.87 -9.56 3.03
C GLY A 7 -3.28 -10.95 2.53
N THR A 8 -4.41 -11.07 1.83
CA THR A 8 -5.09 -12.36 1.58
C THR A 8 -4.23 -13.44 0.91
N ASN A 9 -3.23 -13.07 0.09
CA ASN A 9 -2.39 -14.01 -0.66
C ASN A 9 -0.89 -14.01 -0.23
N TYR A 10 -0.57 -13.51 0.96
CA TYR A 10 0.84 -13.30 1.33
C TYR A 10 1.64 -14.60 1.44
N LYS A 11 1.01 -15.71 1.86
CA LYS A 11 1.71 -16.99 2.09
C LYS A 11 2.29 -17.58 0.81
N SER A 12 1.49 -17.64 -0.25
CA SER A 12 1.94 -18.16 -1.55
C SER A 12 3.02 -17.26 -2.16
N ILE A 13 2.91 -15.95 -1.98
CA ILE A 13 3.97 -15.00 -2.40
C ILE A 13 5.23 -15.20 -1.57
N GLU A 14 5.12 -15.36 -0.25
CA GLU A 14 6.27 -15.58 0.63
C GLU A 14 7.03 -16.86 0.25
N GLU A 15 6.32 -17.96 0.00
CA GLU A 15 6.92 -19.23 -0.44
C GLU A 15 7.65 -19.09 -1.77
N GLY A 16 7.04 -18.42 -2.75
CA GLY A 16 7.68 -18.10 -4.03
C GLY A 16 8.95 -17.25 -3.84
N LEU A 17 8.87 -16.21 -3.00
CA LEU A 17 10.02 -15.35 -2.70
C LEU A 17 11.14 -16.12 -1.98
N LYS A 18 10.83 -16.98 -1.02
CA LYS A 18 11.83 -17.82 -0.34
C LYS A 18 12.52 -18.79 -1.30
N LYS A 19 11.77 -19.35 -2.25
CA LYS A 19 12.30 -20.27 -3.26
C LYS A 19 13.26 -19.59 -4.25
N HIS A 20 12.93 -18.39 -4.70
CA HIS A 20 13.73 -17.66 -5.70
C HIS A 20 14.80 -16.75 -5.09
N PHE A 21 14.63 -16.30 -3.84
CA PHE A 21 15.48 -15.32 -3.18
C PHE A 21 15.81 -15.74 -1.73
N SER A 22 16.36 -16.94 -1.56
CA SER A 22 16.67 -17.53 -0.25
C SER A 22 17.61 -16.70 0.64
N GLN A 23 18.44 -15.85 0.05
CA GLN A 23 19.38 -14.97 0.77
C GLN A 23 18.73 -13.68 1.28
N LEU A 24 17.54 -13.32 0.80
CA LEU A 24 16.88 -12.07 1.18
C LEU A 24 15.96 -12.29 2.38
N LYS A 25 16.23 -11.58 3.48
CA LYS A 25 15.33 -11.53 4.63
C LYS A 25 13.99 -10.91 4.23
N ILE A 26 12.91 -11.68 4.37
CA ILE A 26 11.52 -11.23 4.22
C ILE A 26 11.01 -10.71 5.57
N ILE A 27 10.35 -9.55 5.56
CA ILE A 27 9.76 -8.91 6.73
C ILE A 27 8.28 -8.74 6.46
N LEU A 28 7.46 -9.44 7.26
CA LEU A 28 6.01 -9.32 7.19
C LEU A 28 5.52 -8.09 7.94
N ILE A 29 4.60 -7.35 7.32
CA ILE A 29 3.95 -6.19 7.92
C ILE A 29 2.44 -6.36 7.84
N GLU A 30 1.76 -6.02 8.92
CA GLU A 30 0.30 -6.04 8.96
C GLU A 30 -0.28 -5.04 7.94
N GLU A 31 -1.01 -5.54 6.96
CA GLU A 31 -1.71 -4.77 5.95
C GLU A 31 -3.13 -4.49 6.45
N LYS A 32 -3.38 -3.27 6.94
CA LYS A 32 -4.70 -2.84 7.41
C LYS A 32 -5.18 -1.68 6.57
N PHE A 33 -6.31 -1.86 5.90
CA PHE A 33 -6.99 -0.83 5.10
C PHE A 33 -6.11 -0.20 4.00
N SER A 34 -5.30 -1.01 3.31
CA SER A 34 -4.38 -0.56 2.25
C SER A 34 -5.10 0.20 1.14
N THR A 35 -6.29 -0.24 0.72
CA THR A 35 -7.09 0.41 -0.33
C THR A 35 -7.57 1.82 0.07
N LEU A 36 -8.08 1.97 1.31
CA LEU A 36 -8.54 3.29 1.81
C LEU A 36 -7.36 4.23 2.03
N GLY A 37 -6.26 3.72 2.57
CA GLY A 37 -5.02 4.48 2.73
C GLY A 37 -4.46 4.93 1.39
N ALA A 38 -4.40 4.03 0.40
CA ALA A 38 -3.91 4.30 -0.94
C ALA A 38 -4.75 5.38 -1.62
N ARG A 39 -6.07 5.28 -1.55
CA ARG A 39 -7.00 6.30 -2.06
C ARG A 39 -6.79 7.66 -1.40
N LYS A 40 -6.62 7.70 -0.08
CA LYS A 40 -6.31 8.95 0.64
C LYS A 40 -4.96 9.54 0.20
N LYS A 41 -3.95 8.71 0.00
CA LYS A 41 -2.61 9.11 -0.47
C LYS A 41 -2.66 9.63 -1.92
N TYR A 42 -3.44 8.98 -2.78
CA TYR A 42 -3.70 9.42 -4.15
C TYR A 42 -4.28 10.83 -4.17
N PHE A 43 -5.37 11.11 -3.44
CA PHE A 43 -5.96 12.46 -3.42
C PHE A 43 -5.12 13.50 -2.66
N LYS A 44 -4.16 13.08 -1.84
CA LYS A 44 -3.16 13.99 -1.24
C LYS A 44 -2.12 14.42 -2.26
N THR A 45 -1.71 13.52 -3.16
CA THR A 45 -0.74 13.80 -4.23
C THR A 45 -1.40 14.46 -5.45
N HIS A 46 -2.66 14.11 -5.72
CA HIS A 46 -3.49 14.61 -6.82
C HIS A 46 -4.75 15.25 -6.23
N PRO A 47 -4.66 16.48 -5.70
CA PRO A 47 -5.79 17.13 -5.08
C PRO A 47 -6.91 17.35 -6.11
N PRO A 48 -8.18 17.06 -5.76
CA PRO A 48 -9.29 17.25 -6.68
C PRO A 48 -9.53 18.72 -6.96
N GLN A 49 -9.82 19.04 -8.22
CA GLN A 49 -9.98 20.40 -8.71
C GLN A 49 -11.45 20.72 -9.02
N GLY A 50 -11.81 22.01 -9.03
CA GLY A 50 -13.15 22.48 -9.35
C GLY A 50 -14.24 21.93 -8.41
N ILE A 51 -15.38 21.53 -8.98
CA ILE A 51 -16.54 21.02 -8.23
C ILE A 51 -16.25 19.74 -7.42
N PHE A 52 -15.26 18.95 -7.84
CA PHE A 52 -14.86 17.73 -7.13
C PHE A 52 -14.27 18.02 -5.74
N LYS A 53 -13.86 19.27 -5.45
CA LYS A 53 -13.41 19.71 -4.13
C LYS A 53 -14.52 19.62 -3.06
N PHE A 54 -15.79 19.72 -3.45
CA PHE A 54 -16.93 19.65 -2.53
C PHE A 54 -17.41 18.21 -2.25
N ILE A 55 -17.00 17.24 -3.09
CA ILE A 55 -17.39 15.84 -2.94
C ILE A 55 -16.55 15.20 -1.81
N PRO A 56 -17.13 14.52 -0.81
CA PRO A 56 -16.36 13.80 0.22
C PRO A 56 -15.43 12.74 -0.36
N LEU A 57 -14.27 12.50 0.29
CA LEU A 57 -13.27 11.52 -0.16
C LEU A 57 -13.84 10.12 -0.38
N SER A 58 -14.79 9.70 0.47
CA SER A 58 -15.47 8.40 0.38
C SER A 58 -16.22 8.22 -0.95
N LEU A 59 -16.69 9.30 -1.57
CA LEU A 59 -17.43 9.30 -2.84
C LEU A 59 -16.54 9.57 -4.06
N ARG A 60 -15.29 9.99 -3.87
CA ARG A 60 -14.37 10.30 -4.98
C ARG A 60 -13.63 9.06 -5.50
N VAL A 61 -13.97 8.53 -6.66
CA VAL A 61 -13.21 7.42 -7.26
C VAL A 61 -11.90 7.95 -7.87
N PRO A 62 -10.73 7.36 -7.57
CA PRO A 62 -9.49 7.73 -8.23
C PRO A 62 -9.61 7.49 -9.74
N PRO A 63 -9.29 8.48 -10.60
CA PRO A 63 -9.40 8.33 -12.05
C PRO A 63 -8.25 7.50 -12.67
N GLY A 64 -7.24 7.12 -11.89
CA GLY A 64 -6.11 6.32 -12.36
C GLY A 64 -5.74 5.19 -11.39
N HIS A 65 -4.78 4.35 -11.79
CA HIS A 65 -4.28 3.26 -10.95
C HIS A 65 -3.63 3.84 -9.70
N TYR A 66 -4.09 3.40 -8.53
CA TYR A 66 -3.64 3.91 -7.23
C TYR A 66 -3.20 2.80 -6.28
N ASP A 67 -3.25 1.54 -6.74
CA ASP A 67 -2.90 0.37 -5.93
C ASP A 67 -1.41 0.37 -5.54
N ASP A 68 -0.53 0.97 -6.35
CA ASP A 68 0.90 1.13 -6.05
C ASP A 68 1.16 1.93 -4.76
N PHE A 69 0.22 2.81 -4.37
CA PHE A 69 0.33 3.53 -3.11
C PHE A 69 0.24 2.60 -1.89
N ALA A 70 -0.31 1.40 -2.02
CA ALA A 70 -0.28 0.40 -0.96
C ALA A 70 1.16 0.00 -0.60
N ALA A 71 2.04 -0.19 -1.61
CA ALA A 71 3.44 -0.52 -1.38
C ALA A 71 4.18 0.62 -0.67
N VAL A 72 3.91 1.88 -1.07
CA VAL A 72 4.47 3.07 -0.41
C VAL A 72 4.03 3.14 1.06
N LEU A 73 2.76 2.88 1.35
CA LEU A 73 2.24 2.88 2.72
C LEU A 73 2.85 1.78 3.58
N LEU A 74 3.07 0.58 3.01
CA LEU A 74 3.76 -0.50 3.70
C LEU A 74 5.21 -0.12 4.05
N ALA A 75 5.91 0.53 3.12
CA ALA A 75 7.26 1.04 3.38
C ALA A 75 7.26 2.13 4.48
N GLU A 76 6.34 3.10 4.41
CA GLU A 76 6.20 4.13 5.46
C GLU A 76 5.93 3.52 6.84
N LYS A 77 5.07 2.50 6.91
CA LYS A 77 4.79 1.77 8.16
C LYS A 77 6.04 1.04 8.67
N TYR A 78 6.79 0.38 7.79
CA TYR A 78 8.06 -0.26 8.15
C TYR A 78 9.05 0.71 8.80
N PHE A 79 9.27 1.86 8.16
CA PHE A 79 10.21 2.86 8.66
C PHE A 79 9.74 3.53 9.95
N LYS A 80 8.43 3.59 10.21
CA LYS A 80 7.90 4.11 11.47
C LYS A 80 8.07 3.13 12.64
N ILE A 81 7.98 1.83 12.41
CA ILE A 81 8.16 0.79 13.44
C ILE A 81 9.65 0.55 13.73
N SER A 82 10.51 0.72 12.72
CA SER A 82 11.96 0.45 12.82
C SER A 82 12.77 1.63 13.39
N ARG A 83 12.11 2.68 13.90
CA ARG A 83 12.70 3.90 14.43
C ARG A 83 12.46 3.99 15.92
#